data_AF-A0A1Y1JPA6-F1
#
_entry.id   AF-A0A1Y1JPA6-F1
#
_cell.length_a   1.000
_cell.length_b   1.000
_cell.length_c   1.000
_cell.angle_alpha   90.00
_cell.angle_beta   90.00
_cell.angle_gamma   90.00
#
_symmetry.space_group_name_H-M   'P 1'
#
loop_
_entity.id
_entity.type
_entity.pdbx_description
1 polymer ?
#
loop_
_entity_poly.entity_id
_entity_poly.type
_entity_poly.pdbx_seq_one_letter_code
_entity_poly.pdbx_strand_id
1 'polypeptide(L)'
;MVTLKEAISNVFTNLNNEQKREILNVLVHILQKIIENPSRAKFRSLKKDNKTFINKLVRFNGADVVLRCLGFEEDEEKWFFPVSKDITLTRNLSEIQELGKDSVYMGNRSESVFEQNQSNYLKEYNSSLNGYNISSKLNKNEGIIKNNSDELKLGGLSKRRLEKERLELLNENENTIKLIQEYSDKWIIQIKGAENTLYSNETFKMQFKFTEKYPIESPEVIFIGEPPIHPHIYSNGHICLSILYDHWSPVLSVNSICLSIISMLSSCTKKRKPIDDMLYCSAGHKVSPKNMRWMFHDDKV
;
A
#
# COMPACT_ATOMS: atom_id res chain seq x y z
N MET A 1 -1.07 -7.83 -37.57
CA MET A 1 -0.87 -7.36 -36.19
C MET A 1 0.63 -7.41 -35.93
N VAL A 2 1.24 -6.28 -35.57
CA VAL A 2 2.67 -6.24 -35.20
C VAL A 2 2.83 -6.91 -33.85
N THR A 3 3.72 -7.89 -33.75
CA THR A 3 4.02 -8.56 -32.48
C THR A 3 4.79 -7.63 -31.53
N LEU A 4 4.76 -7.88 -30.22
CA LEU A 4 5.49 -7.06 -29.24
C LEU A 4 7.00 -7.03 -29.53
N LYS A 5 7.58 -8.17 -29.92
CA LYS A 5 8.98 -8.29 -30.38
C LYS A 5 9.27 -7.42 -31.62
N GLU A 6 8.40 -7.43 -32.63
CA GLU A 6 8.59 -6.60 -33.84
C GLU A 6 8.44 -5.11 -33.54
N ALA A 7 7.47 -4.72 -32.70
CA ALA A 7 7.27 -3.33 -32.30
C ALA A 7 8.50 -2.78 -31.56
N ILE A 8 9.03 -3.56 -30.61
CA ILE A 8 10.24 -3.19 -29.85
C ILE A 8 11.46 -3.18 -30.78
N SER A 9 11.62 -4.18 -31.65
CA SER A 9 12.73 -4.24 -32.62
C SER A 9 12.74 -3.02 -33.55
N ASN A 10 11.58 -2.64 -34.09
CA ASN A 10 11.43 -1.49 -34.98
C ASN A 10 11.78 -0.16 -34.29
N VAL A 11 11.34 0.05 -33.04
CA VAL A 11 11.70 1.23 -32.25
C VAL A 11 13.19 1.24 -31.88
N PHE A 12 13.79 0.06 -31.72
CA PHE A 12 15.18 -0.09 -31.30
C PHE A 12 16.19 -0.06 -32.45
N THR A 13 15.74 -0.01 -33.71
CA THR A 13 16.62 0.03 -34.89
C THR A 13 17.60 1.21 -34.88
N ASN A 14 17.17 2.37 -34.37
CA ASN A 14 17.95 3.62 -34.39
C ASN A 14 18.46 4.07 -33.00
N LEU A 15 18.39 3.20 -31.99
CA LEU A 15 18.78 3.53 -30.60
C LEU A 15 20.12 2.91 -30.22
N ASN A 16 20.88 3.58 -29.36
CA ASN A 16 22.10 3.01 -28.78
C ASN A 16 21.78 2.01 -27.64
N ASN A 17 22.74 1.19 -27.24
CA ASN A 17 22.52 0.12 -26.23
C ASN A 17 22.15 0.66 -24.84
N GLU A 18 22.52 1.89 -24.51
CA GLU A 18 22.15 2.54 -23.25
C GLU A 18 20.68 2.97 -23.26
N GLN A 19 20.25 3.62 -24.34
CA GLN A 19 18.86 4.03 -24.57
C GLN A 19 17.91 2.82 -24.62
N LYS A 20 18.30 1.73 -25.30
CA LYS A 20 17.51 0.48 -25.32
C LYS A 20 17.28 -0.04 -23.90
N ARG A 21 18.33 -0.07 -23.08
CA ARG A 21 18.29 -0.56 -21.70
C ARG A 21 17.43 0.34 -20.81
N GLU A 22 17.55 1.66 -20.97
CA GLU A 22 16.74 2.61 -20.22
C GLU A 22 15.25 2.44 -20.51
N ILE A 23 14.88 2.30 -21.79
CA ILE A 23 13.48 2.07 -22.21
C ILE A 23 12.97 0.73 -21.66
N LEU A 24 13.72 -0.36 -21.82
CA LEU A 24 13.32 -1.66 -21.30
C LEU A 24 13.13 -1.63 -19.77
N ASN A 25 14.04 -0.98 -19.03
CA ASN A 25 13.92 -0.83 -17.58
C ASN A 25 12.67 -0.05 -17.17
N VAL A 26 12.33 1.01 -17.91
CA VAL A 26 11.10 1.80 -17.67
C VAL A 26 9.86 0.96 -17.94
N LEU A 27 9.82 0.20 -19.04
CA LEU A 27 8.70 -0.69 -19.37
C LEU A 27 8.52 -1.81 -18.36
N VAL A 28 9.63 -2.47 -17.96
CA VAL A 28 9.63 -3.47 -16.88
C VAL A 28 9.10 -2.86 -15.59
N HIS A 29 9.59 -1.67 -15.21
CA HIS A 29 9.15 -1.01 -13.98
C HIS A 29 7.64 -0.69 -14.01
N ILE A 30 7.12 -0.20 -15.14
CA ILE A 30 5.69 0.09 -15.30
C ILE A 30 4.86 -1.20 -15.15
N LEU A 31 5.19 -2.25 -15.89
CA LEU A 31 4.45 -3.52 -15.85
C LEU A 31 4.54 -4.18 -14.47
N GLN A 32 5.73 -4.18 -13.86
CA GLN A 32 5.95 -4.71 -12.52
C GLN A 32 5.10 -3.94 -11.49
N LYS A 33 5.00 -2.61 -11.60
CA LYS A 33 4.16 -1.81 -10.73
C LYS A 33 2.67 -2.12 -10.89
N ILE A 34 2.22 -2.41 -12.11
CA ILE A 34 0.84 -2.85 -12.38
C ILE A 34 0.60 -4.24 -11.79
N ILE A 35 1.51 -5.19 -11.96
CA ILE A 35 1.42 -6.57 -11.42
C ILE A 35 1.44 -6.58 -9.89
N GLU A 36 2.31 -5.78 -9.27
CA GLU A 36 2.38 -5.62 -7.81
C GLU A 36 1.14 -4.92 -7.24
N ASN A 37 0.45 -4.12 -8.05
CA ASN A 37 -0.67 -3.28 -7.61
C ASN A 37 -1.84 -3.32 -8.61
N PRO A 38 -2.44 -4.49 -8.87
CA PRO A 38 -3.41 -4.66 -9.96
C PRO A 38 -4.69 -3.84 -9.72
N SER A 39 -5.04 -3.50 -8.48
CA SER A 39 -6.28 -2.76 -8.21
C SER A 39 -6.09 -1.23 -8.18
N ARG A 40 -4.87 -0.71 -8.36
CA ARG A 40 -4.57 0.71 -8.18
C ARG A 40 -4.44 1.43 -9.52
N ALA A 41 -5.46 2.22 -9.88
CA ALA A 41 -5.54 2.95 -11.14
C ALA A 41 -4.31 3.84 -11.42
N LYS A 42 -3.70 4.43 -10.38
CA LYS A 42 -2.50 5.28 -10.52
C LYS A 42 -1.30 4.57 -11.17
N PHE A 43 -1.15 3.26 -10.98
CA PHE A 43 -0.06 2.49 -11.60
C PHE A 43 -0.42 2.02 -13.00
N ARG A 44 -1.72 2.02 -13.33
CA ARG A 44 -2.25 1.70 -14.64
C ARG A 44 -2.34 2.94 -15.54
N SER A 45 -2.27 4.16 -15.00
CA SER A 45 -2.40 5.40 -15.75
C SER A 45 -1.05 6.14 -15.86
N LEU A 46 -0.67 6.50 -17.08
CA LEU A 46 0.54 7.27 -17.41
C LEU A 46 0.10 8.59 -18.04
N LYS A 47 0.18 9.68 -17.29
CA LYS A 47 -0.23 11.00 -17.80
C LYS A 47 0.71 11.48 -18.90
N LYS A 48 0.16 12.01 -19.99
CA LYS A 48 0.94 12.49 -21.15
C LYS A 48 1.78 13.74 -20.83
N ASP A 49 1.42 14.50 -19.80
CA ASP A 49 2.12 15.70 -19.30
C ASP A 49 3.26 15.40 -18.30
N ASN A 50 3.44 14.15 -17.89
CA ASN A 50 4.45 13.78 -16.91
C ASN A 50 5.87 13.90 -17.50
N LYS A 51 6.66 14.86 -17.00
CA LYS A 51 8.03 15.14 -17.47
C LYS A 51 8.96 13.93 -17.44
N THR A 52 8.85 13.05 -16.43
CA THR A 52 9.67 11.85 -16.32
C THR A 52 9.29 10.80 -17.37
N PHE A 53 7.99 10.61 -17.59
CA PHE A 53 7.47 9.71 -18.63
C PHE A 53 7.83 10.21 -20.04
N ILE A 54 7.73 11.53 -20.28
CA ILE A 54 8.13 12.14 -21.54
C ILE A 54 9.62 11.93 -21.81
N ASN A 55 10.46 12.28 -20.83
CA ASN A 55 11.91 12.22 -21.00
C ASN A 55 12.45 10.80 -21.17
N LYS A 56 11.81 9.81 -20.54
CA LYS A 56 12.30 8.42 -20.52
C LYS A 56 11.63 7.49 -21.52
N LEU A 57 10.47 7.85 -22.09
CA LEU A 57 9.73 6.97 -22.99
C LEU A 57 9.19 7.70 -24.23
N VAL A 58 8.47 8.82 -24.06
CA VAL A 58 7.78 9.50 -25.19
C VAL A 58 8.74 10.24 -26.14
N ARG A 59 9.98 10.53 -25.72
CA ARG A 59 11.02 11.11 -26.60
C ARG A 59 11.42 10.20 -27.76
N PHE A 60 11.08 8.92 -27.73
CA PHE A 60 11.47 7.96 -28.75
C PHE A 60 10.36 7.76 -29.78
N ASN A 61 10.74 7.80 -31.07
CA ASN A 61 9.79 7.59 -32.16
C ASN A 61 9.22 6.17 -32.12
N GLY A 62 7.90 6.02 -32.02
CA GLY A 62 7.20 4.73 -31.94
C GLY A 62 6.95 4.20 -30.51
N ALA A 63 7.20 4.99 -29.46
CA ALA A 63 6.86 4.61 -28.08
C ALA A 63 5.36 4.32 -27.89
N ASP A 64 4.50 5.03 -28.62
CA ASP A 64 3.05 4.82 -28.66
C ASP A 64 2.68 3.43 -29.22
N VAL A 65 3.41 2.95 -30.23
CA VAL A 65 3.22 1.61 -30.82
C VAL A 65 3.56 0.53 -29.79
N VAL A 66 4.67 0.70 -29.06
CA VAL A 66 5.07 -0.23 -27.99
C VAL A 66 4.01 -0.29 -26.89
N LEU A 67 3.48 0.86 -26.45
CA LEU A 67 2.43 0.92 -25.43
C LEU A 67 1.14 0.21 -25.88
N ARG A 68 0.70 0.42 -27.12
CA ARG A 68 -0.47 -0.29 -27.67
C ARG A 68 -0.25 -1.80 -27.76
N CYS A 69 0.92 -2.24 -28.19
CA CYS A 69 1.28 -3.67 -28.23
C CYS A 69 1.34 -4.31 -26.84
N LEU A 70 1.73 -3.55 -25.81
CA LEU A 70 1.65 -3.99 -24.42
C LEU A 70 0.21 -4.10 -23.91
N GLY A 71 -0.73 -3.42 -24.57
CA GLY A 71 -2.15 -3.43 -24.22
C GLY A 71 -2.63 -2.12 -23.60
N PHE A 72 -1.78 -1.10 -23.50
CA PHE A 72 -2.22 0.22 -23.09
C PHE A 72 -3.17 0.81 -24.14
N GLU A 73 -4.21 1.46 -23.63
CA GLU A 73 -5.13 2.29 -24.38
C GLU A 73 -4.81 3.76 -24.09
N GLU A 74 -5.24 4.65 -24.95
CA GLU A 74 -5.04 6.08 -24.76
C GLU A 74 -6.37 6.83 -24.76
N ASP A 75 -6.43 7.88 -23.95
CA ASP A 75 -7.43 8.95 -24.05
C ASP A 75 -6.71 10.29 -24.39
N GLU A 76 -7.44 11.40 -24.30
CA GLU A 76 -6.90 12.74 -24.61
C GLU A 76 -5.76 13.16 -23.64
N GLU A 77 -5.76 12.69 -22.40
CA GLU A 77 -4.88 13.19 -21.33
C GLU A 77 -3.82 12.19 -20.85
N LYS A 78 -4.04 10.89 -21.03
CA LYS A 78 -3.21 9.81 -20.48
C LYS A 78 -3.25 8.52 -21.30
N TRP A 79 -2.26 7.68 -21.06
CA TRP A 79 -2.30 6.27 -21.38
C TRP A 79 -2.83 5.51 -20.18
N PHE A 80 -3.62 4.46 -20.39
CA PHE A 80 -4.10 3.60 -19.32
C PHE A 80 -4.07 2.11 -19.68
N PHE A 81 -3.82 1.25 -18.69
CA PHE A 81 -3.82 -0.19 -18.84
C PHE A 81 -5.15 -0.78 -18.31
N PRO A 82 -6.05 -1.25 -19.20
CA PRO A 82 -7.35 -1.76 -18.79
C PRO A 82 -7.23 -3.07 -18.01
N VAL A 83 -8.08 -3.23 -16.98
CA VAL A 83 -8.09 -4.41 -16.11
C VAL A 83 -8.41 -5.70 -16.89
N SER A 84 -9.19 -5.60 -17.97
CA SER A 84 -9.51 -6.72 -18.86
C SER A 84 -8.28 -7.35 -19.53
N LYS A 85 -7.14 -6.64 -19.58
CA LYS A 85 -5.90 -7.12 -20.20
C LYS A 85 -4.87 -7.64 -19.19
N ASP A 86 -5.23 -7.82 -17.92
CA ASP A 86 -4.30 -8.31 -16.89
C ASP A 86 -3.67 -9.67 -17.22
N ILE A 87 -4.39 -10.53 -17.95
CA ILE A 87 -3.90 -11.84 -18.39
C ILE A 87 -2.66 -11.74 -19.30
N THR A 88 -2.41 -10.59 -19.94
CA THR A 88 -1.26 -10.40 -20.82
C THR A 88 -0.03 -9.83 -20.10
N LEU A 89 -0.17 -9.32 -18.87
CA LEU A 89 0.90 -8.62 -18.13
C LEU A 89 2.11 -9.50 -17.87
N THR A 90 1.89 -10.71 -17.33
CA THR A 90 2.99 -11.64 -17.01
C THR A 90 3.72 -12.09 -18.28
N ARG A 91 2.99 -12.36 -19.36
CA ARG A 91 3.56 -12.73 -20.67
C ARG A 91 4.40 -11.59 -21.24
N ASN A 92 3.85 -10.38 -21.26
CA ASN A 92 4.53 -9.18 -21.78
C ASN A 92 5.77 -8.83 -20.94
N LEU A 93 5.71 -9.01 -19.62
CA LEU A 93 6.85 -8.80 -18.72
C LEU A 93 7.98 -9.78 -19.04
N SER A 94 7.68 -11.08 -19.17
CA SER A 94 8.69 -12.08 -19.55
C SER A 94 9.30 -11.80 -20.92
N GLU A 95 8.49 -11.38 -21.89
CA GLU A 95 8.93 -11.05 -23.25
C GLU A 95 9.88 -9.83 -23.28
N ILE A 96 9.61 -8.79 -22.49
CA ILE A 96 10.51 -7.62 -22.34
C ILE A 96 11.80 -8.00 -21.59
N GLN A 97 11.70 -8.84 -20.56
CA GLN A 97 12.86 -9.32 -19.80
C GLN A 97 13.80 -10.19 -20.64
N GLU A 98 13.27 -11.02 -21.55
CA GLU A 98 14.08 -11.78 -22.51
C GLU A 98 14.84 -10.85 -23.48
N LEU A 99 14.17 -9.83 -24.02
CA LEU A 99 14.80 -8.84 -24.91
C LEU A 99 15.91 -8.04 -24.22
N GLY A 100 15.80 -7.83 -22.91
CA GLY A 100 16.85 -7.22 -22.08
C GLY A 100 18.06 -8.12 -21.86
N LYS A 101 17.91 -9.45 -21.91
CA LYS A 101 19.01 -10.41 -21.79
C LYS A 101 19.80 -10.52 -23.10
N ASP A 102 19.13 -10.44 -24.24
CA ASP A 102 19.78 -10.45 -25.56
C ASP A 102 20.67 -9.21 -25.78
N SER A 103 20.36 -8.08 -25.14
CA SER A 103 21.21 -6.87 -25.20
C SER A 103 22.48 -6.94 -24.34
N VAL A 104 22.63 -7.98 -23.51
CA VAL A 104 23.80 -8.19 -22.63
C VAL A 104 24.86 -9.06 -23.32
N TYR A 105 24.51 -9.80 -24.38
CA TYR A 105 25.40 -10.78 -25.01
C TYR A 105 26.36 -10.25 -26.09
N MET A 106 26.40 -8.94 -26.37
CA MET A 106 27.39 -8.35 -27.29
C MET A 106 28.10 -7.16 -26.63
N GLY A 107 28.86 -7.43 -25.57
CA GLY A 107 29.61 -6.43 -24.82
C GLY A 107 30.59 -7.05 -23.82
N ASN A 108 31.50 -7.88 -24.33
CA ASN A 108 32.77 -8.34 -23.74
C ASN A 108 32.91 -8.47 -22.20
N ARG A 109 33.08 -9.73 -21.79
CA ARG A 109 34.06 -10.24 -20.82
C ARG A 109 34.83 -9.18 -20.03
N SER A 110 34.44 -9.04 -18.77
CA SER A 110 35.34 -8.89 -17.64
C SER A 110 34.64 -9.52 -16.44
N GLU A 111 35.09 -10.71 -16.04
CA GLU A 111 34.72 -11.30 -14.76
C GLU A 111 35.08 -10.32 -13.63
N SER A 112 34.15 -10.07 -12.72
CA SER A 112 34.30 -10.49 -11.32
C SER A 112 33.30 -9.78 -10.39
N VAL A 113 32.80 -10.57 -9.43
CA VAL A 113 32.14 -10.17 -8.18
C VAL A 113 30.76 -9.53 -8.33
N PHE A 114 29.69 -10.34 -8.43
CA PHE A 114 28.43 -10.22 -7.64
C PHE A 114 27.34 -11.22 -8.08
N GLU A 115 27.69 -12.49 -8.29
CA GLU A 115 26.69 -13.57 -8.37
C GLU A 115 27.18 -14.77 -7.57
N GLN A 116 26.86 -14.80 -6.27
CA GLN A 116 26.98 -16.03 -5.47
C GLN A 116 26.01 -16.14 -4.27
N ASN A 117 25.02 -15.25 -4.09
CA ASN A 117 24.18 -15.27 -2.88
C ASN A 117 22.66 -15.28 -3.13
N GLN A 118 22.18 -16.10 -4.08
CA GLN A 118 20.74 -16.45 -4.14
C GLN A 118 20.45 -17.95 -4.28
N SER A 119 21.46 -18.82 -4.29
CA SER A 119 21.27 -20.29 -4.36
C SER A 119 21.54 -21.05 -3.05
N ASN A 120 21.89 -20.36 -1.96
CA ASN A 120 22.14 -21.00 -0.64
C ASN A 120 20.96 -20.94 0.36
N TYR A 121 19.87 -20.22 0.08
CA TYR A 121 18.76 -20.09 1.04
C TYR A 121 17.63 -21.14 0.93
N LEU A 122 17.70 -22.05 -0.05
CA LEU A 122 16.64 -23.04 -0.30
C LEU A 122 17.10 -24.50 -0.23
N LYS A 123 18.31 -24.78 0.28
CA LYS A 123 18.83 -26.15 0.46
C LYS A 123 19.10 -26.59 1.91
N GLU A 124 18.99 -25.71 2.89
CA GLU A 124 19.18 -26.07 4.31
C GLU A 124 17.89 -26.31 5.11
N TYR A 125 16.71 -26.28 4.48
CA TYR A 125 15.45 -26.47 5.21
C TYR A 125 14.91 -27.93 5.22
N ASN A 126 15.46 -28.84 4.40
CA ASN A 126 14.88 -30.18 4.22
C ASN A 126 15.85 -31.35 4.50
N SER A 127 16.84 -31.14 5.38
CA SER A 127 17.76 -32.22 5.81
C SER A 127 18.17 -32.05 7.27
N SER A 128 17.20 -32.10 8.20
CA SER A 128 17.45 -32.45 9.61
C SER A 128 16.13 -32.69 10.36
N LEU A 129 15.42 -33.75 9.97
CA LEU A 129 14.63 -34.53 10.92
C LEU A 129 15.23 -35.94 10.91
N ASN A 130 16.08 -36.24 11.90
CA ASN A 130 16.23 -37.58 12.45
C ASN A 130 17.06 -37.56 13.74
N GLY A 131 16.41 -37.96 14.84
CA GLY A 131 17.00 -38.57 16.03
C GLY A 131 17.77 -37.65 16.97
N TYR A 132 17.27 -37.46 18.20
CA TYR A 132 17.85 -38.10 19.39
C TYR A 132 16.95 -37.84 20.61
N ASN A 133 16.52 -38.94 21.23
CA ASN A 133 16.03 -38.96 22.61
C ASN A 133 17.17 -38.62 23.57
N ILE A 134 16.87 -38.01 24.72
CA ILE A 134 17.40 -38.40 26.04
C ILE A 134 16.48 -37.83 27.14
N SER A 135 16.27 -38.68 28.14
CA SER A 135 15.35 -38.61 29.25
C SER A 135 15.85 -37.83 30.48
N SER A 136 14.89 -37.29 31.22
CA SER A 136 14.73 -37.33 32.69
C SER A 136 15.67 -36.58 33.67
N LYS A 137 15.03 -35.63 34.38
CA LYS A 137 14.86 -35.52 35.86
C LYS A 137 15.83 -34.69 36.73
N LEU A 138 15.16 -33.88 37.60
CA LEU A 138 15.52 -33.27 38.91
C LEU A 138 16.35 -31.94 38.84
N ASN A 139 16.06 -30.84 39.55
CA ASN A 139 15.43 -30.62 40.86
C ASN A 139 14.79 -29.20 41.03
N LYS A 140 13.67 -29.18 41.77
CA LYS A 140 13.04 -28.24 42.75
C LYS A 140 13.42 -26.74 42.89
N ASN A 141 12.33 -25.95 43.01
CA ASN A 141 12.01 -24.76 43.85
C ASN A 141 12.73 -23.43 43.52
N GLU A 142 12.14 -22.21 43.53
CA GLU A 142 10.83 -21.65 43.90
C GLU A 142 10.72 -20.21 43.30
N GLY A 143 9.53 -19.80 42.84
CA GLY A 143 8.97 -18.44 42.99
C GLY A 143 9.44 -17.23 42.14
N ILE A 144 9.02 -17.11 40.87
CA ILE A 144 8.75 -15.81 40.20
C ILE A 144 7.62 -15.99 39.16
N ILE A 145 6.39 -15.53 39.43
CA ILE A 145 5.38 -15.33 38.37
C ILE A 145 5.56 -13.90 37.83
N LYS A 146 6.39 -13.77 36.79
CA LYS A 146 6.44 -12.60 35.90
C LYS A 146 5.58 -12.91 34.68
N ASN A 147 4.60 -12.05 34.42
CA ASN A 147 3.72 -12.11 33.27
C ASN A 147 4.52 -11.86 31.98
N ASN A 148 4.81 -12.95 31.27
CA ASN A 148 5.06 -13.02 29.83
C ASN A 148 3.72 -13.42 29.18
N SER A 149 3.35 -13.05 27.96
CA SER A 149 4.09 -12.54 26.81
C SER A 149 3.08 -11.96 25.82
N ASP A 150 3.50 -10.97 25.04
CA ASP A 150 3.46 -11.00 23.57
C ASP A 150 3.85 -9.60 23.07
N GLU A 151 5.16 -9.34 23.16
CA GLU A 151 5.78 -8.10 22.71
C GLU A 151 5.89 -8.12 21.17
N LEU A 152 5.02 -7.38 20.50
CA LEU A 152 5.17 -7.11 19.07
C LEU A 152 6.42 -6.24 18.88
N LYS A 153 7.34 -6.71 18.02
CA LYS A 153 8.62 -6.05 17.73
C LYS A 153 8.41 -4.85 16.81
N LEU A 154 7.71 -3.83 17.28
CA LEU A 154 7.74 -2.53 16.63
C LEU A 154 9.20 -2.07 16.48
N GLY A 155 9.61 -1.72 15.27
CA GLY A 155 10.96 -1.19 15.03
C GLY A 155 11.25 -0.02 15.96
N GLY A 156 12.52 0.12 16.40
CA GLY A 156 12.89 1.14 17.40
C GLY A 156 12.51 2.57 17.02
N LEU A 157 12.44 2.89 15.71
CA LEU A 157 11.98 4.18 15.20
C LEU A 157 10.46 4.35 15.31
N SER A 158 9.70 3.32 14.94
CA SER A 158 8.23 3.30 15.01
C SER A 158 7.75 3.45 16.45
N LYS A 159 8.40 2.75 17.39
CA LYS A 159 8.10 2.86 18.83
C LYS A 159 8.33 4.27 19.36
N ARG A 160 9.50 4.86 19.08
CA ARG A 160 9.81 6.25 19.47
C ARG A 160 8.83 7.26 18.88
N ARG A 161 8.42 7.05 17.62
CA ARG A 161 7.43 7.89 16.96
C ARG A 161 6.08 7.84 17.66
N LEU A 162 5.58 6.65 17.97
CA LEU A 162 4.32 6.47 18.69
C LEU A 162 4.41 7.00 20.12
N GLU A 163 5.52 6.79 20.84
CA GLU A 163 5.72 7.36 22.18
C GLU A 163 5.60 8.89 22.18
N LYS A 164 6.13 9.56 21.15
CA LYS A 164 5.99 11.01 20.98
C LYS A 164 4.53 11.42 20.77
N GLU A 165 3.83 10.80 19.82
CA GLU A 165 2.43 11.14 19.52
C GLU A 165 1.50 10.83 20.70
N ARG A 166 1.81 9.79 21.47
CA ARG A 166 1.08 9.44 22.69
C ARG A 166 1.17 10.56 23.72
N LEU A 167 2.36 11.14 23.91
CA LEU A 167 2.54 12.27 24.82
C LEU A 167 1.82 13.53 24.33
N GLU A 168 1.78 13.76 23.01
CA GLU A 168 1.02 14.85 22.41
C GLU A 168 -0.48 14.71 22.69
N LEU A 169 -1.05 13.51 22.50
CA LEU A 169 -2.46 13.22 22.79
C LEU A 169 -2.83 13.32 24.28
N LEU A 170 -1.88 13.05 25.18
CA LEU A 170 -2.10 13.18 26.64
C LEU A 170 -2.04 14.64 27.10
N ASN A 171 -1.32 15.49 26.38
CA ASN A 171 -1.19 16.92 26.68
C ASN A 171 -2.31 17.77 26.06
N GLU A 172 -3.19 17.18 25.24
CA GLU A 172 -4.35 17.90 24.72
C GLU A 172 -5.35 18.17 25.84
N ASN A 173 -5.52 19.46 26.15
CA ASN A 173 -6.40 19.94 27.21
C ASN A 173 -7.88 19.99 26.79
N GLU A 174 -8.16 19.85 25.50
CA GLU A 174 -9.51 19.83 24.95
C GLU A 174 -10.08 18.40 24.99
N ASN A 175 -11.22 18.23 25.65
CA ASN A 175 -11.95 16.95 25.76
C ASN A 175 -12.47 16.39 24.40
N THR A 176 -12.03 16.95 23.27
CA THR A 176 -12.48 16.60 21.92
C THR A 176 -11.84 15.31 21.43
N ILE A 177 -10.57 15.07 21.72
CA ILE A 177 -9.83 13.86 21.34
C ILE A 177 -9.26 13.26 22.62
N LYS A 178 -9.51 11.96 22.86
CA LYS A 178 -9.07 11.29 24.08
C LYS A 178 -8.56 9.89 23.81
N LEU A 179 -7.33 9.61 24.19
CA LEU A 179 -6.81 8.24 24.25
C LEU A 179 -7.45 7.49 25.43
N ILE A 180 -8.26 6.47 25.13
CA ILE A 180 -9.01 5.70 26.13
C ILE A 180 -8.26 4.44 26.54
N GLN A 181 -7.64 3.77 25.58
CA GLN A 181 -6.95 2.52 25.82
C GLN A 181 -5.76 2.34 24.88
N GLU A 182 -4.67 1.81 25.43
CA GLU A 182 -3.43 1.53 24.73
C GLU A 182 -3.11 0.04 24.84
N TYR A 183 -2.76 -0.54 23.70
CA TYR A 183 -2.22 -1.88 23.55
C TYR A 183 -0.91 -1.79 22.75
N SER A 184 -0.18 -2.91 22.64
CA SER A 184 1.12 -2.96 21.95
C SER A 184 1.05 -2.57 20.47
N ASP A 185 -0.02 -2.91 19.77
CA ASP A 185 -0.20 -2.67 18.33
C ASP A 185 -1.41 -1.80 17.98
N LYS A 186 -2.19 -1.38 18.97
CA LYS A 186 -3.42 -0.64 18.72
C LYS A 186 -3.77 0.33 19.84
N TRP A 187 -4.39 1.44 19.47
CA TRP A 187 -4.94 2.42 20.39
C TRP A 187 -6.44 2.59 20.15
N ILE A 188 -7.18 2.82 21.23
CA ILE A 188 -8.59 3.19 21.20
C ILE A 188 -8.69 4.67 21.56
N ILE A 189 -9.14 5.46 20.59
CA ILE A 189 -9.30 6.91 20.72
C ILE A 189 -10.78 7.25 20.63
N GLN A 190 -11.24 8.12 21.53
CA GLN A 190 -12.56 8.69 21.50
C GLN A 190 -12.49 10.11 20.92
N ILE A 191 -13.41 10.42 20.02
CA ILE A 191 -13.62 11.77 19.49
C ILE A 191 -15.02 12.28 19.83
N LYS A 192 -15.16 13.58 20.05
CA LYS A 192 -16.45 14.27 20.21
C LYS A 192 -16.78 14.99 18.90
N GLY A 193 -18.04 14.90 18.45
CA GLY A 193 -18.52 15.69 17.32
C GLY A 193 -18.48 17.18 17.63
N ALA A 194 -18.12 17.99 16.64
CA ALA A 194 -18.00 19.43 16.81
C ALA A 194 -19.37 20.09 17.06
N GLU A 195 -19.35 21.18 17.83
CA GLU A 195 -20.55 21.98 18.12
C GLU A 195 -21.14 22.56 16.83
N ASN A 196 -22.46 22.77 16.82
CA ASN A 196 -23.20 23.30 15.67
C ASN A 196 -23.14 22.41 14.39
N THR A 197 -22.85 21.11 14.55
CA THR A 197 -22.89 20.12 13.46
C THR A 197 -23.97 19.07 13.70
N LEU A 198 -24.25 18.24 12.70
CA LEU A 198 -25.19 17.10 12.83
C LEU A 198 -24.76 16.07 13.89
N TYR A 199 -23.49 16.07 14.29
CA TYR A 199 -22.92 15.14 15.27
C TYR A 199 -22.62 15.83 16.61
N SER A 200 -23.14 17.04 16.83
CA SER A 200 -22.99 17.76 18.10
C SER A 200 -23.50 16.90 19.27
N ASN A 201 -22.75 16.92 20.37
CA ASN A 201 -22.99 16.10 21.58
C ASN A 201 -22.86 14.58 21.40
N GLU A 202 -22.49 14.08 20.22
CA GLU A 202 -22.20 12.67 19.99
C GLU A 202 -20.70 12.38 20.25
N THR A 203 -20.40 11.18 20.76
CA THR A 203 -19.03 10.70 20.95
C THR A 203 -18.84 9.38 20.24
N PHE A 204 -17.73 9.26 19.52
CA PHE A 204 -17.40 8.07 18.74
C PHE A 204 -16.07 7.49 19.18
N LYS A 205 -15.94 6.16 19.11
CA LYS A 205 -14.69 5.47 19.40
C LYS A 205 -14.09 4.93 18.10
N MET A 206 -12.79 5.07 17.97
CA MET A 206 -12.01 4.60 16.83
C MET A 206 -10.86 3.75 17.32
N GLN A 207 -10.60 2.65 16.60
CA GLN A 207 -9.41 1.84 16.79
C GLN A 207 -8.37 2.24 15.76
N PHE A 208 -7.18 2.61 16.22
CA PHE A 208 -5.97 2.78 15.42
C PHE A 208 -5.13 1.54 15.58
N LYS A 209 -4.84 0.83 14.49
CA LYS A 209 -3.94 -0.33 14.48
C LYS A 209 -2.67 0.03 13.71
N PHE A 210 -1.52 -0.14 14.35
CA PHE A 210 -0.21 0.21 13.82
C PHE A 210 0.50 -1.02 13.26
N THR A 211 1.27 -0.81 12.20
CA THR A 211 2.21 -1.82 11.68
C THR A 211 3.63 -1.47 12.08
N GLU A 212 4.55 -2.42 12.00
CA GLU A 212 5.97 -2.16 12.29
C GLU A 212 6.58 -1.07 11.38
N LYS A 213 5.96 -0.82 10.23
CA LYS A 213 6.38 0.18 9.24
C LYS A 213 5.81 1.57 9.49
N TYR A 214 5.00 1.79 10.52
CA TYR A 214 4.56 3.13 10.89
C TYR A 214 5.77 4.01 11.26
N PRO A 215 5.87 5.27 10.79
CA PRO A 215 4.88 6.08 10.06
C PRO A 215 5.01 6.04 8.54
N ILE A 216 5.86 5.17 7.97
CA ILE A 216 5.99 5.04 6.51
C ILE A 216 4.68 4.55 5.89
N GLU A 217 4.03 3.60 6.56
CA GLU A 217 2.66 3.18 6.25
C GLU A 217 1.66 3.84 7.23
N SER A 218 0.46 4.15 6.74
CA SER A 218 -0.63 4.69 7.56
C SER A 218 -1.03 3.71 8.66
N PRO A 219 -1.64 4.15 9.76
CA PRO A 219 -2.35 3.24 10.65
C PRO A 219 -3.64 2.77 9.95
N GLU A 220 -4.12 1.58 10.32
CA GLU A 220 -5.49 1.18 9.99
C GLU A 220 -6.44 1.80 11.01
N VAL A 221 -7.47 2.51 10.54
CA VAL A 221 -8.41 3.23 11.40
C VAL A 221 -9.84 2.83 11.08
N ILE A 222 -10.56 2.38 12.10
CA ILE A 222 -11.98 2.01 12.01
C ILE A 222 -12.75 2.59 13.20
N PHE A 223 -14.01 2.94 12.98
CA PHE A 223 -14.95 3.14 14.07
C PHE A 223 -15.30 1.80 14.73
N ILE A 224 -15.43 1.80 16.05
CA ILE A 224 -15.85 0.64 16.83
C ILE A 224 -17.14 0.96 17.59
N GLY A 225 -17.97 -0.06 17.82
CA GLY A 225 -19.32 0.13 18.37
C GLY A 225 -20.29 0.58 17.28
N GLU A 226 -21.05 1.64 17.54
CA GLU A 226 -21.97 2.21 16.56
C GLU A 226 -21.29 3.34 15.77
N PRO A 227 -20.95 3.10 14.48
CA PRO A 227 -20.29 4.12 13.67
C PRO A 227 -21.27 5.22 13.26
N PRO A 228 -20.80 6.48 13.13
CA PRO A 228 -21.65 7.57 12.65
C PRO A 228 -22.27 7.27 11.29
N ILE A 229 -23.49 7.77 11.07
CA ILE A 229 -24.19 7.66 9.79
C ILE A 229 -23.68 8.76 8.87
N HIS A 230 -22.64 8.46 8.08
CA HIS A 230 -21.94 9.44 7.25
C HIS A 230 -21.65 8.88 5.83
N PRO A 231 -21.69 9.70 4.76
CA PRO A 231 -21.45 9.26 3.37
C PRO A 231 -20.10 8.56 3.12
N HIS A 232 -19.13 8.75 4.02
CA HIS A 232 -17.79 8.17 3.95
C HIS A 232 -17.51 7.17 5.08
N ILE A 233 -18.53 6.75 5.83
CA ILE A 233 -18.37 5.82 6.95
C ILE A 233 -19.34 4.65 6.79
N TYR A 234 -18.76 3.49 6.53
CA TYR A 234 -19.48 2.24 6.32
C TYR A 234 -20.03 1.68 7.63
N SER A 235 -21.04 0.82 7.53
CA SER A 235 -21.69 0.19 8.68
C SER A 235 -20.78 -0.74 9.47
N ASN A 236 -19.72 -1.27 8.83
CA ASN A 236 -18.66 -2.02 9.50
C ASN A 236 -17.59 -1.12 10.19
N GLY A 237 -17.78 0.21 10.17
CA GLY A 237 -16.89 1.19 10.79
C GLY A 237 -15.74 1.65 9.90
N HIS A 238 -15.64 1.16 8.67
CA HIS A 238 -14.58 1.54 7.75
C HIS A 238 -14.76 3.00 7.27
N ILE A 239 -13.63 3.70 7.13
CA ILE A 239 -13.60 5.13 6.83
C ILE A 239 -13.01 5.34 5.44
N CYS A 240 -13.77 5.98 4.55
CA CYS A 240 -13.31 6.40 3.23
C CYS A 240 -12.69 7.80 3.32
N LEU A 241 -11.43 7.87 3.75
CA LEU A 241 -10.70 9.13 3.86
C LEU A 241 -9.29 8.97 3.29
N SER A 242 -8.94 9.77 2.27
CA SER A 242 -7.72 9.59 1.47
C SER A 242 -6.42 9.61 2.28
N ILE A 243 -6.35 10.38 3.38
CA ILE A 243 -5.18 10.41 4.27
C ILE A 243 -4.90 9.07 4.95
N LEU A 244 -5.88 8.16 5.02
CA LEU A 244 -5.69 6.80 5.54
C LEU A 244 -5.13 5.84 4.48
N TYR A 245 -5.11 6.25 3.20
CA TYR A 245 -4.76 5.42 2.06
C TYR A 245 -3.69 6.05 1.16
N ASP A 246 -4.10 6.80 0.14
CA ASP A 246 -3.28 7.25 -0.97
C ASP A 246 -2.66 8.63 -0.74
N HIS A 247 -3.21 9.42 0.18
CA HIS A 247 -2.68 10.71 0.60
C HIS A 247 -2.01 10.65 1.99
N TRP A 248 -1.76 9.44 2.50
CA TRP A 248 -0.92 9.28 3.68
C TRP A 248 0.49 9.81 3.42
N SER A 249 1.01 10.57 4.39
CA SER A 249 2.41 11.00 4.44
C SER A 249 2.94 10.72 5.84
N PRO A 250 4.20 10.28 6.01
CA PRO A 250 4.80 10.08 7.33
C PRO A 250 4.85 11.34 8.21
N VAL A 251 4.61 12.53 7.63
CA VAL A 251 4.47 13.80 8.35
C VAL A 251 3.16 13.87 9.14
N LEU A 252 2.12 13.15 8.69
CA LEU A 252 0.84 13.08 9.39
C LEU A 252 0.96 12.26 10.68
N SER A 253 0.17 12.64 11.68
CA SER A 253 0.08 12.03 13.00
C SER A 253 -1.33 11.49 13.29
N VAL A 254 -1.45 10.66 14.32
CA VAL A 254 -2.73 10.21 14.89
C VAL A 254 -3.64 11.39 15.21
N ASN A 255 -3.10 12.47 15.77
CA ASN A 255 -3.87 13.68 16.03
C ASN A 255 -4.42 14.30 14.73
N SER A 256 -3.56 14.47 13.71
CA SER A 256 -4.00 15.02 12.41
C SER A 256 -5.07 14.18 11.71
N ILE A 257 -5.04 12.85 11.91
CA ILE A 257 -6.10 11.94 11.45
C ILE A 257 -7.41 12.24 12.19
N CYS A 258 -7.37 12.34 13.51
CA CYS A 258 -8.55 12.64 14.33
C CYS A 258 -9.18 13.97 13.91
N LEU A 259 -8.37 15.02 13.74
CA LEU A 259 -8.85 16.34 13.29
C LEU A 259 -9.48 16.29 11.89
N SER A 260 -8.90 15.51 10.98
CA SER A 260 -9.43 15.33 9.63
C SER A 260 -10.77 14.59 9.63
N ILE A 261 -10.95 13.59 10.50
CA ILE A 261 -12.21 12.89 10.68
C ILE A 261 -13.27 13.80 11.31
N ILE A 262 -12.91 14.60 12.33
CA ILE A 262 -13.82 15.58 12.93
C ILE A 262 -14.25 16.62 11.88
N SER A 263 -13.32 17.12 11.06
CA SER A 263 -13.61 18.05 9.97
C SER A 263 -14.56 17.45 8.93
N MET A 264 -14.30 16.20 8.52
CA MET A 264 -15.18 15.45 7.61
C MET A 264 -16.59 15.28 8.18
N LEU A 265 -16.73 14.94 9.47
CA LEU A 265 -18.03 14.87 10.13
C LEU A 265 -18.71 16.25 10.19
N SER A 266 -17.94 17.31 10.42
CA SER A 266 -18.44 18.67 10.58
C SER A 266 -18.99 19.28 9.29
N SER A 267 -18.42 18.93 8.13
CA SER A 267 -18.87 19.42 6.83
C SER A 267 -20.12 18.68 6.30
N CYS A 268 -20.57 17.62 6.98
CA CYS A 268 -21.69 16.81 6.55
C CYS A 268 -23.03 17.55 6.72
N THR A 269 -23.81 17.65 5.63
CA THR A 269 -25.12 18.31 5.63
C THR A 269 -26.30 17.35 5.81
N LYS A 270 -26.11 16.04 5.61
CA LYS A 270 -27.15 15.02 5.76
C LYS A 270 -26.57 13.69 6.26
N LYS A 271 -27.14 13.13 7.33
CA LYS A 271 -26.80 11.78 7.82
C LYS A 271 -27.33 10.73 6.82
N ARG A 272 -26.43 10.13 6.05
CA ARG A 272 -26.70 9.01 5.14
C ARG A 272 -25.49 8.08 5.09
N LYS A 273 -25.69 6.80 4.78
CA LYS A 273 -24.59 5.85 4.54
C LYS A 273 -24.03 5.98 3.11
N PRO A 274 -22.84 5.41 2.84
CA PRO A 274 -22.35 5.22 1.47
C PRO A 274 -23.38 4.47 0.61
N ILE A 275 -23.41 4.76 -0.70
CA ILE A 275 -24.38 4.16 -1.63
C ILE A 275 -24.17 2.64 -1.74
N ASP A 276 -22.93 2.21 -1.66
CA ASP A 276 -22.47 0.83 -1.75
C ASP A 276 -22.36 0.13 -0.38
N ASP A 277 -22.91 0.71 0.70
CA ASP A 277 -22.70 0.24 2.07
C ASP A 277 -23.03 -1.24 2.29
N MET A 278 -24.22 -1.68 1.84
CA MET A 278 -24.64 -3.07 1.96
C MET A 278 -23.71 -4.03 1.21
N LEU A 279 -23.30 -3.65 0.00
CA LEU A 279 -22.42 -4.47 -0.83
C LEU A 279 -21.02 -4.54 -0.23
N TYR A 280 -20.48 -3.40 0.21
CA TYR A 280 -19.18 -3.32 0.85
C TYR A 280 -19.13 -4.14 2.15
N CYS A 281 -20.15 -4.00 3.00
CA CYS A 281 -20.21 -4.69 4.28
C CYS A 281 -20.52 -6.20 4.15
N SER A 282 -20.93 -6.69 2.97
CA SER A 282 -21.19 -8.12 2.74
C SER A 282 -19.95 -9.01 2.93
N ALA A 283 -18.74 -8.46 2.76
CA ALA A 283 -17.48 -9.14 3.02
C ALA A 283 -17.22 -9.38 4.53
N GLY A 284 -17.98 -8.72 5.41
CA GLY A 284 -17.91 -8.85 6.86
C GLY A 284 -16.86 -7.97 7.55
N HIS A 285 -16.98 -7.87 8.88
CA HIS A 285 -16.18 -7.00 9.76
C HIS A 285 -14.73 -7.45 9.99
N LYS A 286 -14.34 -8.62 9.48
CA LYS A 286 -13.00 -9.21 9.72
C LYS A 286 -11.99 -8.86 8.63
N VAL A 287 -12.43 -8.22 7.54
CA VAL A 287 -11.56 -7.83 6.44
C VAL A 287 -10.95 -6.48 6.77
N SER A 288 -9.62 -6.37 6.76
CA SER A 288 -8.95 -5.08 6.96
C SER A 288 -9.41 -4.07 5.89
N PRO A 289 -9.74 -2.82 6.26
CA PRO A 289 -10.05 -1.74 5.32
C PRO A 289 -8.95 -1.53 4.27
N LYS A 290 -7.69 -1.82 4.61
CA LYS A 290 -6.55 -1.72 3.68
C LYS A 290 -6.60 -2.75 2.56
N ASN A 291 -7.32 -3.85 2.76
CA ASN A 291 -7.48 -4.93 1.78
C ASN A 291 -8.81 -4.85 1.03
N MET A 292 -9.64 -3.84 1.29
CA MET A 292 -10.93 -3.67 0.62
C MET A 292 -10.82 -2.81 -0.65
N ARG A 293 -11.63 -3.15 -1.65
CA ARG A 293 -11.75 -2.37 -2.90
C ARG A 293 -12.75 -1.24 -2.67
N TRP A 294 -12.24 -0.03 -2.46
CA TRP A 294 -13.06 1.17 -2.28
C TRP A 294 -13.68 1.61 -3.61
N MET A 295 -14.96 1.97 -3.57
CA MET A 295 -15.58 2.79 -4.61
C MET A 295 -15.57 4.23 -4.10
N PHE A 296 -14.51 4.98 -4.41
CA PHE A 296 -14.48 6.41 -4.11
C PHE A 296 -15.55 7.10 -4.94
N HIS A 297 -16.57 7.64 -4.29
CA HIS A 297 -17.71 8.29 -4.95
C HIS A 297 -17.62 9.83 -4.94
N ASP A 298 -16.48 10.40 -4.56
CA ASP A 298 -16.24 11.84 -4.57
C ASP A 298 -14.85 12.17 -5.15
N ASP A 299 -14.84 12.65 -6.40
CA ASP A 299 -13.67 13.26 -7.06
C ASP A 299 -13.66 14.79 -6.88
N LYS A 300 -14.52 15.35 -6.01
CA LYS A 300 -14.63 16.80 -5.80
C LYS A 300 -14.84 17.15 -4.32
N VAL A 301 -13.75 17.18 -3.58
CA VAL A 301 -13.60 18.04 -2.40
C VAL A 301 -12.20 18.63 -2.39
#